data_AF-A0A1G0ZL76-F1
#
_entry.id   AF-A0A1G0ZL76-F1
#
_cell.length_a   1.000
_cell.length_b   1.000
_cell.length_c   1.000
_cell.angle_alpha   90.00
_cell.angle_beta   90.00
_cell.angle_gamma   90.00
#
_symmetry.space_group_name_H-M   'P 1'
#
loop_
_entity.id
_entity.type
_entity.pdbx_description
1 polymer ?
#
loop_
_entity_poly.entity_id
_entity_poly.type
_entity_poly.pdbx_seq_one_letter_code
_entity_poly.pdbx_strand_id
1 'polypeptide(L)' 'MSQVSSVNFEKTVVPGAKIKKGDMLGYFLFGGSDIVMLFQKKVTFDMTATPLKRLYMGNAYGKLKKK' A
#
# COMPACT_ATOMS: atom_id res chain seq x y z
N MET A 1 -19.70 7.24 1.47
CA MET A 1 -18.53 6.33 1.46
C MET A 1 -17.58 6.79 2.56
N SER A 2 -17.29 5.93 3.55
CA SER A 2 -16.40 6.23 4.69
C SER A 2 -14.94 6.03 4.27
N GLN A 3 -13.98 6.75 4.86
CA GLN A 3 -12.55 6.42 4.71
C GLN A 3 -12.25 5.04 5.33
N VAL A 4 -11.15 4.41 4.92
CA VAL A 4 -10.59 3.23 5.61
C VAL A 4 -10.31 3.61 7.05
N SER A 5 -11.17 3.14 7.94
CA SER A 5 -11.12 3.50 9.36
C SER A 5 -10.08 2.71 10.14
N SER A 6 -9.59 1.59 9.60
CA SER A 6 -8.53 0.80 10.25
C SER A 6 -7.77 -0.09 9.26
N VAL A 7 -6.48 -0.27 9.54
CA VAL A 7 -5.63 -1.27 8.90
C VAL A 7 -5.13 -2.20 9.99
N ASN A 8 -5.64 -3.44 10.02
CA ASN A 8 -5.31 -4.41 11.07
C ASN A 8 -4.40 -5.47 10.47
N PHE A 9 -3.12 -5.44 10.81
CA PHE A 9 -2.18 -6.48 10.40
C PHE A 9 -2.27 -7.71 11.33
N GLU A 10 -2.01 -8.89 10.78
CA GLU A 10 -1.85 -10.11 11.56
C GLU A 10 -0.68 -9.98 12.53
N LYS A 11 -0.77 -10.63 13.70
CA LYS A 11 0.27 -10.58 14.75
C LYS A 11 1.65 -11.07 14.27
N THR A 12 1.68 -11.85 13.19
CA THR A 12 2.89 -12.39 12.56
C THR A 12 3.55 -11.40 11.60
N VAL A 13 2.85 -10.34 11.18
CA VAL A 13 3.37 -9.31 10.27
C VAL A 13 4.05 -8.22 11.10
N VAL A 14 5.30 -8.50 11.48
CA VAL A 14 6.15 -7.62 12.28
C VAL A 14 7.40 -7.20 11.51
N PRO A 15 8.09 -6.11 11.90
CA PRO A 15 9.33 -5.71 11.26
C PRO A 15 10.36 -6.85 11.20
N GLY A 16 10.88 -7.12 10.00
CA GLY A 16 11.82 -8.22 9.75
C GLY A 16 11.19 -9.56 9.38
N ALA A 17 9.87 -9.73 9.54
CA ALA A 17 9.18 -10.94 9.10
C ALA A 17 9.31 -11.13 7.58
N LYS A 18 9.56 -12.36 7.14
CA LYS A 18 9.59 -12.74 5.72
C LYS A 18 8.26 -13.39 5.36
N ILE A 19 7.45 -12.67 4.58
CA ILE A 19 6.12 -13.09 4.17
C ILE A 19 6.15 -13.49 2.68
N LYS A 20 5.45 -14.55 2.31
CA LYS A 20 5.33 -15.01 0.92
C LYS A 20 4.16 -14.31 0.22
N LYS A 21 4.22 -14.25 -1.11
CA LYS A 21 3.09 -13.74 -1.90
C LYS A 21 1.89 -14.67 -1.71
N GLY A 22 0.77 -14.10 -1.29
CA GLY A 22 -0.47 -14.83 -1.03
C GLY A 22 -0.73 -15.10 0.45
N ASP A 23 0.24 -14.88 1.34
CA ASP A 23 0.02 -14.98 2.78
C ASP A 23 -0.92 -13.85 3.24
N MET A 24 -1.77 -14.14 4.23
CA MET A 24 -2.60 -13.12 4.87
C MET A 24 -1.73 -12.10 5.57
N LEU A 25 -1.91 -10.84 5.19
CA LEU A 25 -1.25 -9.71 5.86
C LEU A 25 -2.12 -9.11 6.96
N GLY A 26 -3.44 -9.14 6.77
CA GLY A 26 -4.37 -8.44 7.62
C GLY A 26 -5.65 -8.09 6.88
N TYR A 27 -6.44 -7.20 7.46
CA TYR A 27 -7.74 -6.79 6.92
C TYR A 27 -8.03 -5.32 7.22
N PHE A 28 -8.93 -4.75 6.43
CA PHE A 28 -9.50 -3.42 6.65
C PHE A 28 -10.90 -3.58 7.27
N LEU A 29 -11.19 -2.89 8.38
CA LEU A 29 -12.57 -2.78 8.87
C LEU A 29 -13.17 -1.49 8.33
N PHE A 30 -14.22 -1.63 7.51
CA PHE A 30 -14.93 -0.58 6.76
C PHE A 30 -14.01 0.26 5.87
N GLY A 31 -14.23 0.21 4.56
CA GLY A 31 -13.38 0.88 3.58
C GLY A 31 -14.19 1.59 2.50
N GLY A 32 -13.81 2.84 2.22
CA GLY A 32 -14.20 3.56 1.02
C GLY A 32 -13.25 3.25 -0.13
N SER A 33 -13.03 4.22 -1.01
CA SER A 33 -12.18 4.09 -2.21
C SER A 33 -10.67 4.27 -1.92
N ASP A 34 -10.21 3.97 -0.71
CA ASP A 34 -8.79 4.10 -0.38
C ASP A 34 -8.01 2.88 -0.88
N ILE A 35 -6.76 3.11 -1.29
CA ILE A 35 -5.91 2.10 -1.90
C ILE A 35 -4.59 2.04 -1.13
N VAL A 36 -4.20 0.84 -0.70
CA VAL A 36 -2.89 0.56 -0.11
C VAL A 36 -2.04 -0.21 -1.12
N MET A 37 -0.81 0.26 -1.37
CA MET A 37 0.14 -0.39 -2.27
C MET A 37 1.35 -0.90 -1.47
N LEU A 38 1.67 -2.18 -1.61
CA LEU A 38 2.83 -2.82 -0.99
C LEU A 38 3.81 -3.29 -2.05
N PHE A 39 5.10 -3.04 -1.82
CA PHE A 39 6.17 -3.37 -2.76
C PHE A 39 7.18 -4.33 -2.13
N GLN A 40 7.72 -5.26 -2.94
CA GLN A 40 8.75 -6.20 -2.47
C GLN A 40 10.09 -5.48 -2.22
N LYS A 41 10.93 -6.03 -1.34
CA LYS A 41 12.24 -5.45 -0.97
C LYS A 41 13.14 -5.10 -2.16
N LYS A 42 13.04 -5.83 -3.28
CA LYS A 42 13.86 -5.67 -4.50
C LYS A 42 13.48 -4.45 -5.36
N VAL A 43 12.47 -3.67 -4.97
CA VAL A 43 12.08 -2.46 -5.67
C VAL A 43 12.10 -1.25 -4.74
N THR A 44 12.36 -0.09 -5.33
CA THR A 44 12.17 1.23 -4.72
C THR A 44 11.04 1.92 -5.47
N PHE A 45 10.14 2.57 -4.73
CA PHE A 45 9.06 3.37 -5.29
C PHE A 45 9.37 4.84 -5.06
N ASP A 46 9.59 5.58 -6.15
CA ASP A 46 9.79 7.02 -6.13
C ASP A 46 8.43 7.70 -6.40
N MET A 47 7.82 8.28 -5.37
CA MET A 47 6.54 9.00 -5.51
C MET A 47 6.75 10.27 -6.32
N THR A 48 6.03 10.40 -7.43
CA THR A 48 6.06 11.60 -8.29
C THR A 48 4.79 12.44 -8.17
N ALA A 49 3.72 11.86 -7.60
CA ALA A 49 2.51 12.61 -7.30
C ALA A 49 2.74 13.60 -6.15
N THR A 50 2.17 14.79 -6.26
CA THR A 50 2.18 15.78 -5.18
C THR A 50 1.17 15.37 -4.10
N PRO A 51 1.58 15.27 -2.82
CA PRO A 51 0.65 15.01 -1.72
C PRO A 51 -0.50 16.02 -1.70
N LEU A 52 -1.71 15.56 -1.35
CA LEU A 52 -2.95 16.36 -1.26
C LEU A 52 -3.44 16.99 -2.57
N LYS A 53 -2.71 16.84 -3.68
CA LYS A 53 -3.20 17.22 -5.01
C LYS A 53 -4.05 16.10 -5.58
N ARG A 54 -5.23 16.45 -6.10
CA ARG A 54 -6.12 15.49 -6.77
C ARG A 54 -5.40 14.83 -7.94
N LEU A 55 -5.40 13.50 -7.94
CA LEU A 55 -4.98 12.65 -9.07
C LEU A 55 -6.22 12.15 -9.81
N TYR A 56 -6.19 12.17 -11.13
CA TYR A 56 -7.23 11.57 -11.97
C TYR A 56 -6.83 10.16 -12.38
N MET A 57 -7.83 9.37 -12.79
CA MET A 57 -7.59 8.03 -13.30
C MET A 57 -6.65 8.08 -14.51
N GLY A 58 -5.62 7.22 -14.51
CA GLY A 58 -4.58 7.22 -15.53
C GLY A 58 -3.37 8.11 -15.23
N ASN A 59 -3.42 8.98 -14.21
CA ASN A 59 -2.21 9.65 -13.73
C ASN A 59 -1.32 8.68 -12.92
N ALA A 60 -0.01 8.82 -13.09
CA ALA A 60 0.96 8.00 -12.35
C ALA A 60 1.14 8.48 -10.91
N TYR A 61 1.13 7.55 -9.95
CA TYR A 61 1.49 7.82 -8.55
C TYR A 61 2.99 8.03 -8.37
N GLY A 62 3.81 7.33 -9.16
CA GLY A 62 5.25 7.28 -9.01
C GLY A 62 5.90 6.34 -10.01
N LYS A 63 7.23 6.18 -9.89
CA LYS A 63 8.04 5.28 -10.72
C LYS A 63 8.62 4.17 -9.86
N LEU A 64 8.59 2.95 -10.39
CA LEU A 64 9.27 1.80 -9.78
C LEU A 64 10.67 1.65 -10.36
N LYS A 65 11.65 1.44 -9.48
CA LYS A 65 13.03 1.10 -9.84
C LYS A 65 13.42 -0.20 -9.17
N LYS A 66 14.21 -1.02 -9.85
CA LYS A 66 14.84 -2.20 -9.24
C LYS A 66 15.99 -1.70 -8.34
N LYS A 67 16.10 -2.27 -7.14
CA LYS A 67 17.27 -2.08 -6.27
C LYS A 67 18.44 -2.94 -6.75
#